data_AF-Q7S0Z2-F1
#
_entry.id   AF-Q7S0Z2-F1
#
_cell.length_a   1.000
_cell.length_b   1.000
_cell.length_c   1.000
_cell.angle_alpha   90.00
_cell.angle_beta   90.00
_cell.angle_gamma   90.00
#
_symmetry.space_group_name_H-M   'P 1'
#
loop_
_entity.id
_entity.type
_entity.pdbx_description
1 polymer ?
#
loop_
_entity_poly.entity_id
_entity_poly.type
_entity_poly.pdbx_seq_one_letter_code
_entity_poly.pdbx_strand_id
1 'polypeptide(L)'
;MIDLVARPGQASWEVEGLARHTPDLKLDCFVDTTDRTAFFSLRGQCTLKTGTPAHVSLFLFIYPEDIQSLEVSYTSSPLPHTEEQEAVPDMDRFIRLRFIMTQPPSLVAPKHRPLQPKHRSEALFDALQSLATVKDISFYLDPSSLPIEIQAQLVCLPSIFSSANIHSRPRTHVNRASLVRLYGGAGGQIVNPRTTASEATHQETDEAGPTNSTHAASGVLQDAAQTSTATQTRKRSASASGFLPPYLNRHDERDIASSSNHRFESAQENASPSQESTQFSLTPDRNGKRPRLATPSDLDLPSLPPTPTAADFLEASTDPSKFYTIRQQFLTRIAALETRNEQLLTRNVALEARVEHSSKLEDWFRLEVRQRVGGEVTRQLDKLHQKTGRKWEEEIRQEVRDQITEDVKEELYEDATKQVLRRMATVLVEAVDGSGWLVPGSTACENLLSRSVVPGENALYAAVADVQKTHAEEMSEEEMARVMDYLEQNPLSAVKYNACGETMRRYFVGQWKADTRRRRSWGMARW
;
A
#
# COMPACT_ATOMS: atom_id res chain seq x y z
N MET A 1 -2.58 -22.67 0.06
CA MET A 1 -2.00 -21.96 -1.09
C MET A 1 -1.79 -20.51 -0.68
N ILE A 2 -0.57 -19.99 -0.87
CA ILE A 2 -0.23 -18.57 -0.69
C ILE A 2 -0.11 -17.97 -2.09
N ASP A 3 -0.80 -16.85 -2.35
CA ASP A 3 -0.66 -16.10 -3.58
C ASP A 3 -0.64 -14.60 -3.29
N LEU A 4 0.57 -14.03 -3.28
CA LEU A 4 0.86 -12.63 -3.16
C LEU A 4 1.28 -12.09 -4.51
N VAL A 5 0.60 -11.06 -4.98
CA VAL A 5 0.90 -10.39 -6.25
C VAL A 5 1.24 -8.93 -5.99
N ALA A 6 2.41 -8.52 -6.46
CA ALA A 6 2.93 -7.17 -6.52
C ALA A 6 2.85 -6.41 -5.19
N ARG A 7 3.13 -7.10 -4.06
CA ARG A 7 3.07 -6.50 -2.72
C ARG A 7 4.25 -5.55 -2.51
N PRO A 8 4.01 -4.25 -2.25
CA PRO A 8 5.09 -3.32 -2.01
C PRO A 8 5.85 -3.72 -0.74
N GLY A 9 7.16 -3.53 -0.75
CA GLY A 9 7.98 -3.78 0.42
C GLY A 9 9.41 -3.31 0.19
N GLN A 10 10.20 -3.42 1.25
CA GLN A 10 11.59 -3.00 1.24
C GLN A 10 12.49 -4.24 1.18
N ALA A 11 13.51 -4.23 0.34
CA ALA A 11 14.58 -5.22 0.42
C ALA A 11 15.78 -4.65 1.19
N SER A 12 16.42 -5.47 2.01
CA SER A 12 17.75 -5.21 2.57
C SER A 12 18.67 -6.40 2.29
N TRP A 13 19.95 -6.10 2.10
CA TRP A 13 21.00 -7.09 1.85
C TRP A 13 22.36 -6.51 2.24
N GLU A 14 23.36 -7.36 2.35
CA GLU A 14 24.72 -6.97 2.71
C GLU A 14 25.69 -7.25 1.56
N VAL A 15 26.53 -6.26 1.22
CA VAL A 15 27.59 -6.40 0.21
C VAL A 15 28.87 -5.85 0.82
N GLU A 16 29.90 -6.69 0.88
CA GLU A 16 31.23 -6.30 1.42
C GLU A 16 31.16 -5.70 2.83
N GLY A 17 30.29 -6.25 3.70
CA GLY A 17 30.12 -5.74 5.07
C GLY A 17 29.18 -4.54 5.20
N LEU A 18 28.72 -3.98 4.07
CA LEU A 18 27.86 -2.79 4.05
C LEU A 18 26.41 -3.20 3.83
N ALA A 19 25.57 -2.89 4.82
CA ALA A 19 24.13 -3.04 4.70
C ALA A 19 23.55 -2.04 3.69
N ARG A 20 22.82 -2.55 2.70
CA ARG A 20 22.10 -1.78 1.68
C ARG A 20 20.61 -2.06 1.78
N HIS A 21 19.80 -1.12 1.32
CA HIS A 21 18.36 -1.31 1.22
C HIS A 21 17.76 -0.57 0.03
N THR A 22 16.60 -1.02 -0.42
CA THR A 22 15.80 -0.32 -1.44
C THR A 22 14.30 -0.50 -1.16
N PRO A 23 13.51 0.58 -1.05
CA PRO A 23 12.07 0.52 -0.75
C PRO A 23 11.19 0.33 -2.00
N ASP A 24 11.75 0.48 -3.20
CA ASP A 24 10.98 0.56 -4.46
C ASP A 24 10.78 -0.80 -5.14
N LEU A 25 10.58 -1.85 -4.35
CA LEU A 25 10.38 -3.21 -4.84
C LEU A 25 9.00 -3.76 -4.49
N LYS A 26 8.54 -4.66 -5.35
CA LYS A 26 7.31 -5.41 -5.14
C LYS A 26 7.61 -6.90 -5.12
N LEU A 27 7.07 -7.62 -4.15
CA LEU A 27 7.18 -9.07 -4.05
C LEU A 27 5.96 -9.74 -4.68
N ASP A 28 6.22 -10.67 -5.58
CA ASP A 28 5.29 -11.73 -5.95
C ASP A 28 5.74 -13.01 -5.24
N CYS A 29 4.84 -13.67 -4.52
CA CYS A 29 5.11 -14.91 -3.79
C CYS A 29 3.95 -15.89 -4.03
N PHE A 30 4.26 -17.02 -4.65
CA PHE A 30 3.31 -18.10 -4.91
C PHE A 30 3.84 -19.37 -4.26
N VAL A 31 3.01 -20.02 -3.44
CA VAL A 31 3.33 -21.31 -2.82
C VAL A 31 2.08 -22.19 -2.81
N ASP A 32 2.17 -23.31 -3.54
CA ASP A 32 1.19 -24.38 -3.53
C ASP A 32 1.79 -25.66 -2.94
N THR A 33 1.36 -25.99 -1.72
CA THR A 33 1.81 -27.19 -1.00
C THR A 33 1.19 -28.47 -1.57
N THR A 34 0.06 -28.39 -2.26
CA THR A 34 -0.61 -29.55 -2.87
C THR A 34 0.20 -30.04 -4.05
N ASP A 35 0.54 -29.13 -4.96
CA ASP A 35 1.33 -29.42 -6.16
C ASP A 35 2.84 -29.43 -5.87
N ARG A 36 3.23 -29.08 -4.64
CA ARG A 36 4.62 -28.85 -4.23
C ARG A 36 5.33 -27.92 -5.20
N THR A 37 4.69 -26.80 -5.52
CA THR A 37 5.28 -25.78 -6.37
C THR A 37 5.35 -24.44 -5.66
N ALA A 38 6.39 -23.66 -5.98
CA ALA A 38 6.55 -22.32 -5.46
C ALA A 38 7.25 -21.43 -6.50
N PHE A 39 7.10 -20.12 -6.34
CA PHE A 39 7.81 -19.12 -7.14
C PHE A 39 7.84 -17.79 -6.39
N PHE A 40 9.01 -17.17 -6.33
CA PHE A 40 9.21 -15.86 -5.72
C PHE A 40 9.85 -14.94 -6.74
N SER A 41 9.33 -13.72 -6.89
CA SER A 41 9.98 -12.69 -7.70
C SER A 41 9.92 -11.31 -7.06
N LEU A 42 11.04 -10.60 -7.08
CA LEU A 42 11.09 -9.19 -6.75
C LEU A 42 11.01 -8.37 -8.03
N ARG A 43 10.14 -7.37 -8.08
CA ARG A 43 9.89 -6.54 -9.24
C ARG A 43 10.26 -5.09 -8.95
N GLY A 44 11.13 -4.52 -9.78
CA GLY A 44 11.44 -3.09 -9.79
C GLY A 44 10.99 -2.45 -11.10
N GLN A 45 10.45 -1.22 -11.04
CA GLN A 45 10.06 -0.48 -12.25
C GLN A 45 11.17 0.51 -12.64
N CYS A 46 11.83 0.24 -13.75
CA CYS A 46 12.90 1.08 -14.29
C CYS A 46 12.41 1.87 -15.51
N THR A 47 12.85 3.12 -15.62
CA THR A 47 12.65 3.93 -16.83
C THR A 47 13.91 3.83 -17.69
N LEU A 48 13.79 3.34 -18.91
CA LEU A 48 14.92 3.17 -19.83
C LEU A 48 15.06 4.38 -20.77
N LYS A 49 16.28 4.66 -21.25
CA LYS A 49 16.58 5.73 -22.20
C LYS A 49 15.92 5.50 -23.56
N THR A 50 15.89 4.24 -24.01
CA THR A 50 15.40 3.84 -25.33
C THR A 50 14.26 2.82 -25.24
N GLY A 51 13.37 2.85 -26.23
CA GLY A 51 12.26 1.91 -26.43
C GLY A 51 10.92 2.35 -25.83
N THR A 52 9.83 1.82 -26.41
CA THR A 52 8.45 1.99 -25.95
C THR A 52 7.92 0.65 -25.42
N PRO A 53 7.25 0.61 -24.25
CA PRO A 53 7.04 1.71 -23.30
C PRO A 53 8.35 2.12 -22.60
N ALA A 54 8.45 3.38 -22.17
CA ALA A 54 9.63 3.90 -21.46
C ALA A 54 9.84 3.25 -20.09
N HIS A 55 8.76 2.81 -19.44
CA HIS A 55 8.79 2.08 -18.17
C HIS A 55 8.79 0.58 -18.43
N VAL A 56 9.78 -0.10 -17.84
CA VAL A 56 9.97 -1.54 -17.95
C VAL A 56 10.08 -2.11 -16.55
N SER A 57 9.43 -3.25 -16.32
CA SER A 57 9.60 -3.99 -15.08
C SER A 57 10.78 -4.94 -15.19
N LEU A 58 11.75 -4.84 -14.31
CA LEU A 58 12.80 -5.83 -14.15
C LEU A 58 12.41 -6.77 -13.03
N PHE A 59 12.79 -8.04 -13.15
CA PHE A 59 12.43 -9.07 -12.19
C PHE A 59 13.70 -9.73 -11.65
N LEU A 60 13.73 -10.02 -10.35
CA LEU A 60 14.68 -10.93 -9.72
C LEU A 60 13.94 -12.22 -9.40
N PHE A 61 14.26 -13.29 -10.09
CA PHE A 61 13.67 -14.60 -9.85
C PHE A 61 14.45 -15.32 -8.76
N ILE A 62 13.74 -15.72 -7.70
CA ILE A 62 14.26 -16.56 -6.62
C ILE A 62 13.60 -17.93 -6.77
N TYR A 63 14.39 -18.92 -7.20
CA TYR A 63 13.90 -20.27 -7.41
C TYR A 63 13.83 -21.04 -6.09
N PRO A 64 12.74 -21.77 -5.80
CA PRO A 64 12.60 -22.49 -4.54
C PRO A 64 13.64 -23.58 -4.31
N GLU A 65 14.25 -24.11 -5.37
CA GLU A 65 15.36 -25.08 -5.34
C GLU A 65 16.67 -24.46 -4.84
N ASP A 66 16.83 -23.14 -4.98
CA ASP A 66 18.03 -22.44 -4.55
C ASP A 66 17.93 -21.98 -3.09
N ILE A 67 16.74 -21.87 -2.49
CA ILE A 67 16.52 -21.42 -1.11
C ILE A 67 17.00 -22.44 -0.06
N GLN A 68 18.17 -22.25 0.53
CA GLN A 68 18.69 -23.08 1.62
C GLN A 68 17.79 -23.02 2.87
N SER A 69 17.37 -21.83 3.27
CA SER A 69 16.42 -21.61 4.35
C SER A 69 15.62 -20.34 4.11
N LEU A 70 14.41 -20.31 4.67
CA LEU A 70 13.52 -19.17 4.65
C LEU A 70 13.10 -18.89 6.09
N GLU A 71 13.50 -17.73 6.61
CA GLU A 71 13.14 -17.30 7.96
C GLU A 71 12.04 -16.25 7.91
N VAL A 72 11.11 -16.31 8.85
CA VAL A 72 10.03 -15.33 9.01
C VAL A 72 10.07 -14.79 10.42
N SER A 73 10.16 -13.47 10.56
CA SER A 73 10.19 -12.80 11.85
C SER A 73 9.41 -11.49 11.80
N TYR A 74 8.86 -11.07 12.94
CA TYR A 74 8.27 -9.74 13.10
C TYR A 74 9.35 -8.76 13.58
N THR A 75 9.33 -7.53 13.06
CA THR A 75 10.29 -6.50 13.45
C THR A 75 9.67 -5.11 13.40
N SER A 76 10.17 -4.23 14.27
CA SER A 76 9.74 -2.84 14.39
C SER A 76 10.32 -1.93 13.31
N SER A 77 11.46 -2.29 12.70
CA SER A 77 12.17 -1.47 11.71
C SER A 77 12.73 -2.32 10.56
N PRO A 78 12.59 -1.86 9.30
CA PRO A 78 13.22 -2.50 8.14
C PRO A 78 14.68 -2.09 7.94
N LEU A 79 15.16 -1.06 8.66
CA LEU A 79 16.57 -0.65 8.63
C LEU A 79 17.32 -1.26 9.83
N PRO A 80 18.56 -1.77 9.62
CA PRO A 80 19.44 -2.12 10.71
C PRO A 80 19.66 -0.87 11.56
N HIS A 81 19.31 -0.97 12.84
CA HIS A 81 19.29 0.13 13.78
C HIS A 81 20.64 0.86 13.78
N THR A 82 20.66 2.12 13.32
CA THR A 82 21.62 3.07 13.88
C THR A 82 21.26 3.17 15.35
N GLU A 83 22.17 2.76 16.24
CA GLU A 83 21.93 2.39 17.64
C GLU A 83 21.30 3.47 18.55
N GLU A 84 20.94 4.65 18.03
CA GLU A 84 20.58 5.82 18.84
C GLU A 84 19.08 6.16 18.88
N GLN A 85 18.21 5.43 18.18
CA GLN A 85 16.79 5.76 18.17
C GLN A 85 16.02 4.89 19.18
N GLU A 86 15.77 5.48 20.35
CA GLU A 86 15.02 4.89 21.47
C GLU A 86 13.79 4.12 20.97
N ALA A 87 13.78 2.83 21.26
CA ALA A 87 12.73 1.91 20.89
C ALA A 87 11.42 2.35 21.52
N VAL A 88 10.56 3.01 20.73
CA VAL A 88 9.16 3.19 21.12
C VAL A 88 8.54 1.79 21.15
N PRO A 89 8.16 1.30 22.34
CA PRO A 89 7.69 -0.06 22.49
C PRO A 89 6.21 -0.08 22.17
N ASP A 90 5.80 -0.39 20.93
CA ASP A 90 4.51 -1.11 20.84
C ASP A 90 4.11 -1.77 19.53
N MET A 91 4.79 -1.64 18.39
CA MET A 91 4.22 -2.24 17.17
C MET A 91 5.27 -2.95 16.33
N ASP A 92 5.12 -4.28 16.23
CA ASP A 92 5.69 -5.14 15.20
C ASP A 92 5.17 -4.68 13.83
N ARG A 93 5.83 -3.68 13.25
CA ARG A 93 5.37 -2.99 12.05
C ARG A 93 5.63 -3.75 10.76
N PHE A 94 6.52 -4.74 10.76
CA PHE A 94 6.92 -5.41 9.52
C PHE A 94 7.06 -6.92 9.70
N ILE A 95 6.61 -7.67 8.69
CA ILE A 95 6.93 -9.08 8.50
C ILE A 95 8.19 -9.15 7.64
N ARG A 96 9.28 -9.66 8.22
CA ARG A 96 10.55 -9.89 7.52
C ARG A 96 10.56 -11.32 6.97
N LEU A 97 10.76 -11.44 5.66
CA LEU A 97 11.03 -12.69 4.96
C LEU A 97 12.53 -12.70 4.60
N ARG A 98 13.33 -13.56 5.23
CA ARG A 98 14.77 -13.68 4.95
C ARG A 98 15.05 -14.93 4.13
N PHE A 99 15.55 -14.72 2.93
CA PHE A 99 15.94 -15.76 1.98
C PHE A 99 17.44 -16.00 2.10
N ILE A 100 17.83 -17.19 2.55
CA ILE A 100 19.22 -17.66 2.49
C ILE A 100 19.30 -18.69 1.38
N MET A 101 20.15 -18.45 0.38
CA MET A 101 20.16 -19.19 -0.88
C MET A 101 21.51 -19.82 -1.19
N THR A 102 21.50 -20.93 -1.92
CA THR A 102 22.69 -21.61 -2.44
C THR A 102 23.21 -20.93 -3.71
N GLN A 103 22.31 -20.40 -4.54
CA GLN A 103 22.59 -19.57 -5.71
C GLN A 103 21.93 -18.19 -5.57
N PRO A 104 22.55 -17.11 -6.09
CA PRO A 104 21.94 -15.79 -6.07
C PRO A 104 20.73 -15.73 -7.02
N PRO A 105 19.80 -14.77 -6.82
CA PRO A 105 18.64 -14.65 -7.68
C PRO A 105 19.00 -14.24 -9.11
N SER A 106 18.20 -14.70 -10.07
CA SER A 106 18.41 -14.40 -11.49
C SER A 106 17.74 -13.09 -11.88
N LEU A 107 18.52 -12.10 -12.32
CA LEU A 107 17.99 -10.86 -12.89
C LEU A 107 17.44 -11.12 -14.30
N VAL A 108 16.15 -10.92 -14.48
CA VAL A 108 15.43 -11.11 -15.74
C VAL A 108 15.03 -9.74 -16.30
N ALA A 109 15.33 -9.54 -17.58
CA ALA A 109 15.07 -8.32 -18.32
C ALA A 109 14.42 -8.63 -19.68
N PRO A 110 13.83 -7.65 -20.40
CA PRO A 110 13.26 -7.90 -21.71
C PRO A 110 14.31 -8.38 -22.71
N LYS A 111 13.94 -9.35 -23.53
CA LYS A 111 14.79 -9.81 -24.63
C LYS A 111 14.92 -8.69 -25.68
N HIS A 112 16.08 -8.60 -26.33
CA HIS A 112 16.36 -7.68 -27.45
C HIS A 112 16.26 -6.17 -27.13
N ARG A 113 16.25 -5.77 -25.85
CA ARG A 113 16.21 -4.37 -25.46
C ARG A 113 17.44 -4.00 -24.64
N PRO A 114 18.22 -2.98 -25.04
CA PRO A 114 19.37 -2.53 -24.26
C PRO A 114 18.90 -1.95 -22.92
N LEU A 115 19.55 -2.39 -21.83
CA LEU A 115 19.25 -1.95 -20.47
C LEU A 115 20.07 -0.71 -20.14
N GLN A 116 19.62 0.43 -20.66
CA GLN A 116 20.20 1.73 -20.32
C GLN A 116 19.19 2.50 -19.45
N PRO A 117 19.27 2.41 -18.12
CA PRO A 117 18.38 3.16 -17.24
C PRO A 117 18.58 4.68 -17.43
N LYS A 118 17.49 5.45 -17.29
CA LYS A 118 17.58 6.90 -17.09
C LYS A 118 18.09 7.17 -15.68
N HIS A 119 18.68 8.35 -15.46
CA HIS A 119 19.20 8.79 -14.17
C HIS A 119 18.24 8.54 -12.99
N ARG A 120 16.93 8.76 -13.16
CA ARG A 120 15.92 8.51 -12.11
C ARG A 120 15.84 7.04 -11.65
N SER A 121 16.15 6.10 -12.52
CA SER A 121 16.04 4.65 -12.24
C SER A 121 17.40 3.97 -12.12
N GLU A 122 18.49 4.72 -12.15
CA GLU A 122 19.86 4.21 -12.06
C GLU A 122 20.11 3.54 -10.70
N ALA A 123 19.80 4.24 -9.60
CA ALA A 123 19.94 3.67 -8.25
C ALA A 123 19.14 2.37 -8.03
N LEU A 124 17.92 2.27 -8.58
CA LEU A 124 17.11 1.05 -8.50
C LEU A 124 17.70 -0.08 -9.36
N PHE A 125 18.20 0.26 -10.55
CA PHE A 125 18.86 -0.70 -11.42
C PHE A 125 20.13 -1.27 -10.78
N ASP A 126 20.96 -0.42 -10.20
CA ASP A 126 22.17 -0.81 -9.46
C ASP A 126 21.82 -1.66 -8.23
N ALA A 127 20.74 -1.31 -7.52
CA ALA A 127 20.22 -2.11 -6.42
C ALA A 127 19.79 -3.52 -6.88
N LEU A 128 19.07 -3.63 -7.99
CA LEU A 128 18.68 -4.92 -8.57
C LEU A 128 19.89 -5.75 -9.03
N GLN A 129 20.88 -5.12 -9.65
CA GLN A 129 22.14 -5.79 -10.01
C GLN A 129 22.89 -6.27 -8.77
N SER A 130 22.95 -5.46 -7.73
CA SER A 130 23.57 -5.81 -6.45
C SER A 130 22.85 -6.98 -5.78
N LEU A 131 21.52 -6.95 -5.73
CA LEU A 131 20.69 -8.05 -5.23
C LEU A 131 20.91 -9.36 -6.01
N ALA A 132 21.11 -9.29 -7.32
CA ALA A 132 21.43 -10.44 -8.17
C ALA A 132 22.80 -11.09 -7.90
N THR A 133 23.60 -10.53 -7.00
CA THR A 133 24.93 -11.08 -6.63
C THR A 133 24.98 -11.68 -5.24
N VAL A 134 23.98 -11.42 -4.39
CA VAL A 134 23.98 -11.85 -2.98
C VAL A 134 23.12 -13.09 -2.76
N LYS A 135 23.43 -13.81 -1.68
CA LYS A 135 22.75 -15.05 -1.29
C LYS A 135 21.86 -14.90 -0.06
N ASP A 136 21.98 -13.79 0.67
CA ASP A 136 21.15 -13.46 1.83
C ASP A 136 20.41 -12.16 1.54
N ILE A 137 19.08 -12.25 1.45
CA ILE A 137 18.20 -11.12 1.15
C ILE A 137 17.08 -11.13 2.17
N SER A 138 16.81 -9.98 2.79
CA SER A 138 15.64 -9.78 3.63
C SER A 138 14.63 -8.89 2.92
N PHE A 139 13.37 -9.30 2.89
CA PHE A 139 12.26 -8.51 2.36
C PHE A 139 11.26 -8.20 3.46
N TYR A 140 10.90 -6.93 3.62
CA TYR A 140 10.00 -6.45 4.67
C TYR A 140 8.66 -6.08 4.06
N LEU A 141 7.61 -6.71 4.59
CA LEU A 141 6.23 -6.49 4.21
C LEU A 141 5.51 -5.77 5.34
N ASP A 142 4.64 -4.82 4.99
CA ASP A 142 3.72 -4.20 5.93
C ASP A 142 2.54 -5.15 6.22
N PRO A 143 2.38 -5.68 7.45
CA PRO A 143 1.30 -6.57 7.83
C PRO A 143 -0.07 -5.90 7.69
N SER A 144 -0.17 -4.58 7.87
CA SER A 144 -1.45 -3.86 7.73
C SER A 144 -1.99 -3.90 6.29
N SER A 145 -1.11 -4.11 5.31
CA SER A 145 -1.46 -4.25 3.89
C SER A 145 -1.87 -5.68 3.48
N LEU A 146 -1.76 -6.65 4.40
CA LEU A 146 -1.96 -8.07 4.15
C LEU A 146 -3.20 -8.61 4.89
N PRO A 147 -4.04 -9.43 4.23
CA PRO A 147 -5.10 -10.18 4.92
C PRO A 147 -4.52 -11.06 6.04
N ILE A 148 -5.23 -11.18 7.16
CA ILE A 148 -4.75 -11.91 8.33
C ILE A 148 -4.49 -13.40 8.05
N GLU A 149 -5.26 -13.99 7.13
CA GLU A 149 -5.08 -15.37 6.67
C GLU A 149 -3.73 -15.53 5.96
N ILE A 150 -3.34 -14.55 5.15
CA ILE A 150 -2.05 -14.58 4.45
C ILE A 150 -0.91 -14.39 5.44
N GLN A 151 -1.05 -13.50 6.43
CA GLN A 151 -0.05 -13.34 7.48
C GLN A 151 0.18 -14.66 8.23
N ALA A 152 -0.89 -15.34 8.63
CA ALA A 152 -0.80 -16.65 9.27
C ALA A 152 -0.13 -17.70 8.37
N GLN A 153 -0.42 -17.70 7.08
CA GLN A 153 0.23 -18.61 6.12
C GLN A 153 1.71 -18.29 5.89
N LEU A 154 2.11 -17.01 5.88
CA LEU A 154 3.51 -16.61 5.76
C LEU A 154 4.35 -17.16 6.92
N VAL A 155 3.79 -17.19 8.14
CA VAL A 155 4.46 -17.78 9.32
C VAL A 155 4.75 -19.29 9.13
N CYS A 156 3.99 -19.99 8.28
CA CYS A 156 4.23 -21.40 7.99
C CYS A 156 5.36 -21.64 6.97
N LEU A 157 5.79 -20.62 6.22
CA LEU A 157 6.79 -20.77 5.15
C LEU A 157 8.11 -21.42 5.60
N PRO A 158 8.71 -21.09 6.77
CA PRO A 158 9.94 -21.72 7.23
C PRO A 158 9.86 -23.25 7.31
N SER A 159 8.70 -23.80 7.69
CA SER A 159 8.50 -25.25 7.78
C SER A 159 8.52 -25.95 6.40
N ILE A 160 8.07 -25.25 5.36
CA ILE A 160 8.02 -25.74 3.98
C ILE A 160 9.42 -25.80 3.37
N PHE A 161 10.28 -24.85 3.74
CA PHE A 161 11.67 -24.73 3.26
C PHE A 161 12.70 -25.26 4.26
N SER A 162 12.26 -25.98 5.30
CA SER A 162 13.16 -26.58 6.29
C SER A 162 14.05 -27.66 5.65
N SER A 163 15.31 -27.71 6.08
CA SER A 163 16.28 -28.71 5.64
C SER A 163 15.88 -30.15 6.01
N ALA A 164 15.01 -30.33 7.01
CA ALA A 164 14.47 -31.64 7.37
C ALA A 164 13.51 -32.21 6.29
N ASN A 165 12.96 -31.35 5.44
CA ASN A 165 11.87 -31.65 4.51
C ASN A 165 12.35 -31.72 3.04
N ILE A 166 13.52 -32.33 2.79
CA ILE A 166 14.16 -32.37 1.45
C ILE A 166 13.22 -32.94 0.38
N HIS A 167 12.47 -34.01 0.70
CA HIS A 167 11.59 -34.70 -0.26
C HIS A 167 10.27 -33.98 -0.54
N SER A 168 9.85 -33.08 0.35
CA SER A 168 8.61 -32.30 0.21
C SER A 168 8.87 -30.85 -0.19
N ARG A 169 10.13 -30.49 -0.46
CA ARG A 169 10.50 -29.14 -0.84
C ARG A 169 9.84 -28.74 -2.16
N PRO A 170 9.21 -27.55 -2.25
CA PRO A 170 8.56 -27.12 -3.47
C PRO A 170 9.53 -26.97 -4.65
N ARG A 171 9.06 -27.29 -5.86
CA ARG A 171 9.74 -27.03 -7.13
C ARG A 171 9.25 -25.74 -7.78
N THR A 172 9.97 -25.23 -8.75
CA THR A 172 9.62 -24.03 -9.51
C THR A 172 8.29 -24.20 -10.23
N HIS A 173 7.36 -23.28 -10.02
CA HIS A 173 6.11 -23.23 -10.77
C HIS A 173 6.35 -22.76 -12.22
N VAL A 174 6.41 -23.71 -13.15
CA VAL A 174 6.81 -23.51 -14.57
C VAL A 174 6.07 -22.35 -15.25
N ASN A 175 4.76 -22.22 -15.03
CA ASN A 175 3.95 -21.20 -15.70
C ASN A 175 4.27 -19.77 -15.22
N ARG A 176 4.66 -19.61 -13.95
CA ARG A 176 4.99 -18.29 -13.35
C ARG A 176 6.45 -17.91 -13.62
N ALA A 177 7.34 -18.90 -13.65
CA ALA A 177 8.74 -18.73 -14.02
C ALA A 177 8.98 -18.65 -15.54
N SER A 178 7.94 -18.76 -16.37
CA SER A 178 8.08 -18.82 -17.83
C SER A 178 8.60 -17.50 -18.41
N LEU A 179 9.87 -17.48 -18.79
CA LEU A 179 10.52 -16.32 -19.42
C LEU A 179 9.78 -15.90 -20.70
N VAL A 180 9.27 -16.84 -21.49
CA VAL A 180 8.57 -16.57 -22.75
C VAL A 180 7.30 -15.73 -22.55
N ARG A 181 6.62 -15.90 -21.42
CA ARG A 181 5.36 -15.19 -21.11
C ARG A 181 5.59 -13.78 -20.56
N LEU A 182 6.82 -13.43 -20.18
CA LEU A 182 7.13 -12.10 -19.69
C LEU A 182 7.05 -11.05 -20.80
N TYR A 183 6.89 -9.79 -20.40
CA TYR A 183 6.90 -8.64 -21.30
C TYR A 183 5.85 -8.70 -22.42
N GLY A 184 4.65 -9.18 -22.09
CA GLY A 184 3.56 -9.30 -23.07
C GLY A 184 3.84 -10.36 -24.14
N GLY A 185 4.66 -11.36 -23.85
CA GLY A 185 5.03 -12.43 -24.79
C GLY A 185 6.30 -12.17 -25.60
N ALA A 186 6.92 -10.99 -25.46
CA ALA A 186 8.21 -10.70 -26.09
C ALA A 186 9.37 -11.55 -25.52
N GLY A 187 9.16 -12.15 -24.35
CA GLY A 187 10.13 -12.99 -23.67
C GLY A 187 11.11 -12.19 -22.81
N GLY A 188 11.52 -12.80 -21.71
CA GLY A 188 12.62 -12.34 -20.86
C GLY A 188 13.92 -13.06 -21.19
N GLN A 189 15.03 -12.43 -20.83
CA GLN A 189 16.36 -13.03 -20.81
C GLN A 189 16.99 -12.85 -19.43
N ILE A 190 17.72 -13.85 -18.95
CA ILE A 190 18.51 -13.75 -17.73
C ILE A 190 19.78 -12.96 -18.04
N VAL A 191 20.02 -11.90 -17.27
CA VAL A 191 21.17 -11.01 -17.42
C VAL A 191 22.18 -11.36 -16.34
N ASN A 192 23.39 -11.74 -16.75
CA ASN A 192 24.48 -11.97 -15.81
C ASN A 192 25.07 -10.62 -15.39
N PRO A 193 24.96 -10.20 -14.11
CA PRO A 193 25.45 -8.91 -13.66
C PRO A 193 26.98 -8.75 -13.80
N ARG A 194 27.72 -9.86 -13.93
CA ARG A 194 29.18 -9.86 -14.09
C ARG A 194 29.66 -9.67 -15.53
N THR A 195 28.82 -9.95 -16.53
CA THR A 195 29.25 -9.95 -17.95
C THR A 195 29.12 -8.57 -18.58
N THR A 196 28.19 -7.74 -18.10
CA THR A 196 27.84 -6.45 -18.72
C THR A 196 28.93 -5.38 -18.66
N ALA A 197 29.99 -5.58 -17.86
CA ALA A 197 31.12 -4.64 -17.80
C ALA A 197 32.16 -4.87 -18.90
N SER A 198 32.19 -6.05 -19.56
CA SER A 198 33.31 -6.42 -20.43
C SER A 198 32.99 -6.42 -21.93
N GLU A 199 31.71 -6.43 -22.32
CA GLU A 199 31.32 -6.55 -23.74
C GLU A 199 31.01 -5.20 -24.43
N ALA A 200 31.02 -4.08 -23.70
CA ALA A 200 30.72 -2.76 -24.25
C ALA A 200 31.87 -2.12 -25.07
N THR A 201 32.95 -2.86 -25.36
CA THR A 201 34.16 -2.31 -26.03
C THR A 201 34.52 -3.00 -27.35
N HIS A 202 33.74 -3.98 -27.85
CA HIS A 202 34.11 -4.72 -29.08
C HIS A 202 32.96 -4.93 -30.09
N GLN A 203 32.14 -3.91 -30.32
CA GLN A 203 31.31 -3.84 -31.54
C GLN A 203 31.39 -2.45 -32.17
N GLU A 204 32.59 -2.09 -32.62
CA GLU A 204 32.74 -1.05 -33.63
C GLU A 204 33.83 -1.50 -34.60
N THR A 205 33.46 -1.57 -35.89
CA THR A 205 34.33 -1.71 -37.07
C THR A 205 34.97 -3.08 -37.34
N ASP A 206 34.34 -3.84 -38.23
CA ASP A 206 35.03 -4.40 -39.40
C ASP A 206 33.99 -4.72 -40.49
N GLU A 207 33.54 -3.68 -41.18
CA GLU A 207 33.02 -3.80 -42.54
C GLU A 207 33.89 -2.93 -43.45
N ALA A 208 35.00 -3.49 -43.90
CA ALA A 208 35.78 -2.97 -45.01
C ALA A 208 36.53 -4.13 -45.68
N GLY A 209 35.95 -4.67 -46.75
CA GLY A 209 36.71 -5.47 -47.70
C GLY A 209 37.76 -4.59 -48.40
N PRO A 210 38.85 -5.19 -48.91
CA PRO A 210 39.50 -4.61 -50.07
C PRO A 210 39.72 -5.63 -51.19
N THR A 211 39.27 -5.21 -52.37
CA THR A 211 39.72 -5.65 -53.68
C THR A 211 41.19 -5.27 -53.89
N ASN A 212 41.99 -6.23 -54.35
CA ASN A 212 43.36 -6.00 -54.82
C ASN A 212 43.37 -5.29 -56.18
N SER A 213 44.01 -4.12 -56.29
CA SER A 213 44.64 -3.67 -57.54
C SER A 213 45.81 -2.71 -57.29
N THR A 214 47.01 -3.23 -57.51
CA THR A 214 48.21 -2.64 -58.12
C THR A 214 48.19 -1.16 -58.51
N HIS A 215 49.07 -0.33 -57.94
CA HIS A 215 50.25 0.25 -58.62
C HIS A 215 51.04 1.23 -57.74
N ALA A 216 52.34 1.26 -58.03
CA ALA A 216 53.43 1.99 -57.40
C ALA A 216 53.26 3.51 -57.27
N ALA A 217 53.84 4.10 -56.23
CA ALA A 217 54.99 5.01 -56.37
C ALA A 217 55.55 5.42 -55.00
N SER A 218 56.86 5.62 -55.01
CA SER A 218 57.78 5.86 -53.92
C SER A 218 57.78 7.33 -53.46
N GLY A 219 58.04 7.54 -52.16
CA GLY A 219 58.99 8.58 -51.75
C GLY A 219 58.48 9.70 -50.84
N VAL A 220 59.31 9.95 -49.82
CA VAL A 220 59.59 11.22 -49.12
C VAL A 220 59.08 11.35 -47.66
N LEU A 221 59.98 10.91 -46.77
CA LEU A 221 60.45 11.46 -45.48
C LEU A 221 59.86 12.79 -44.95
N GLN A 222 59.50 12.80 -43.65
CA GLN A 222 60.05 13.62 -42.53
C GLN A 222 58.95 13.72 -41.43
N ASP A 223 59.07 13.14 -40.23
CA ASP A 223 59.96 13.38 -39.08
C ASP A 223 59.51 14.52 -38.14
N ALA A 224 59.63 14.22 -36.84
CA ALA A 224 59.67 15.09 -35.64
C ALA A 224 58.38 15.68 -34.98
N ALA A 225 58.16 15.18 -33.76
CA ALA A 225 58.11 15.91 -32.48
C ALA A 225 56.82 16.62 -31.97
N GLN A 226 56.30 16.04 -30.89
CA GLN A 226 55.79 16.61 -29.64
C GLN A 226 55.81 18.15 -29.48
N THR A 227 54.69 18.74 -29.05
CA THR A 227 54.59 19.48 -27.77
C THR A 227 53.14 19.86 -27.42
N SER A 228 52.83 19.71 -26.15
CA SER A 228 51.63 20.20 -25.46
C SER A 228 51.56 21.74 -25.43
N THR A 229 50.36 22.31 -25.36
CA THR A 229 50.08 23.48 -24.50
C THR A 229 48.58 23.75 -24.37
N ALA A 230 48.18 24.06 -23.13
CA ALA A 230 46.86 24.50 -22.73
C ALA A 230 46.61 25.97 -23.13
N THR A 231 45.35 26.36 -23.33
CA THR A 231 44.92 27.75 -23.10
C THR A 231 43.47 27.78 -22.60
N GLN A 232 43.32 28.38 -21.42
CA GLN A 232 42.06 28.73 -20.77
C GLN A 232 41.33 29.83 -21.57
N THR A 233 40.00 29.85 -21.52
CA THR A 233 39.29 31.14 -21.53
C THR A 233 38.15 31.13 -20.52
N ARG A 234 38.35 31.99 -19.54
CA ARG A 234 37.54 32.32 -18.39
C ARG A 234 36.40 33.25 -18.84
N LYS A 235 35.16 32.99 -18.45
CA LYS A 235 34.13 34.05 -18.38
C LYS A 235 33.38 33.94 -17.05
N ARG A 236 33.58 34.95 -16.20
CA ARG A 236 32.89 35.22 -14.94
C ARG A 236 31.70 36.15 -15.21
N SER A 237 30.57 35.87 -14.58
CA SER A 237 29.52 36.83 -14.17
C SER A 237 28.67 36.08 -13.12
N ALA A 238 28.86 36.32 -11.82
CA ALA A 238 28.32 37.39 -10.99
C ALA A 238 26.81 37.21 -10.64
N SER A 239 26.59 36.69 -9.43
CA SER A 239 25.68 37.13 -8.36
C SER A 239 24.26 37.65 -8.67
N ALA A 240 23.25 36.95 -8.14
CA ALA A 240 22.00 37.50 -7.55
C ALA A 240 21.31 36.34 -6.79
N SER A 241 21.43 36.28 -5.45
CA SER A 241 20.45 36.80 -4.47
C SER A 241 19.07 36.15 -4.54
N GLY A 242 18.83 35.28 -3.54
CA GLY A 242 17.60 35.11 -2.77
C GLY A 242 16.24 35.12 -3.46
N PHE A 243 15.47 34.05 -3.30
CA PHE A 243 14.07 34.08 -2.82
C PHE A 243 13.59 32.63 -2.66
N LEU A 244 13.60 32.14 -1.41
CA LEU A 244 12.88 30.93 -1.01
C LEU A 244 11.50 31.38 -0.48
N PRO A 245 10.38 30.82 -0.93
CA PRO A 245 9.11 30.97 -0.24
C PRO A 245 8.99 29.91 0.88
N PRO A 246 8.54 30.28 2.09
CA PRO A 246 8.32 29.35 3.18
C PRO A 246 6.97 28.63 3.04
N TYR A 247 6.96 27.34 3.36
CA TYR A 247 5.74 26.57 3.61
C TYR A 247 5.09 27.06 4.90
N LEU A 248 3.83 27.47 4.79
CA LEU A 248 2.98 27.89 5.90
C LEU A 248 2.37 26.65 6.55
N ASN A 249 2.90 26.29 7.72
CA ASN A 249 2.29 25.35 8.65
C ASN A 249 1.23 26.11 9.45
N ARG A 250 -0.04 25.69 9.37
CA ARG A 250 -1.15 26.31 10.10
C ARG A 250 -1.91 25.22 10.85
N HIS A 251 -1.44 24.90 12.04
CA HIS A 251 -2.24 24.27 13.08
C HIS A 251 -2.22 25.22 14.27
N ASP A 252 -3.32 25.96 14.45
CA ASP A 252 -3.62 26.65 15.69
C ASP A 252 -4.81 25.97 16.35
N GLU A 253 -4.59 25.79 17.65
CA GLU A 253 -5.50 25.40 18.70
C GLU A 253 -6.78 26.25 18.71
N ARG A 254 -7.90 25.61 19.05
CA ARG A 254 -8.95 26.27 19.84
C ARG A 254 -9.49 25.32 20.88
N ASP A 255 -9.04 25.56 22.10
CA ASP A 255 -9.80 25.34 23.32
C ASP A 255 -11.11 26.12 23.26
N ILE A 256 -12.23 25.44 23.47
CA ILE A 256 -13.43 26.02 24.10
C ILE A 256 -13.94 25.00 25.11
N ALA A 257 -13.60 25.25 26.37
CA ALA A 257 -14.38 24.78 27.50
C ALA A 257 -15.66 25.63 27.60
N SER A 258 -16.82 24.99 27.79
CA SER A 258 -17.75 25.24 28.89
C SER A 258 -19.21 24.88 28.55
N SER A 259 -19.77 24.04 29.43
CA SER A 259 -21.07 24.22 30.08
C SER A 259 -22.35 24.24 29.23
N SER A 260 -23.16 23.19 29.36
CA SER A 260 -24.60 23.38 29.63
C SER A 260 -25.20 22.11 30.22
N ASN A 261 -25.66 22.24 31.48
CA ASN A 261 -26.53 21.30 32.15
C ASN A 261 -27.90 21.28 31.46
N HIS A 262 -28.35 20.11 31.00
CA HIS A 262 -29.79 19.84 30.89
C HIS A 262 -30.15 18.54 31.58
N ARG A 263 -30.64 18.74 32.81
CA ARG A 263 -31.49 17.85 33.57
C ARG A 263 -32.81 17.67 32.81
N PHE A 264 -33.12 16.44 32.41
CA PHE A 264 -34.48 16.02 32.08
C PHE A 264 -34.80 14.76 32.88
N GLU A 265 -35.66 14.97 33.89
CA GLU A 265 -36.50 13.95 34.49
C GLU A 265 -37.54 13.52 33.44
N SER A 266 -37.65 12.23 33.11
CA SER A 266 -38.96 11.57 32.97
C SER A 266 -38.86 10.05 32.90
N ALA A 267 -39.78 9.42 33.62
CA ALA A 267 -40.50 8.19 33.30
C ALA A 267 -39.72 6.87 33.25
N GLN A 268 -39.62 6.32 34.46
CA GLN A 268 -39.79 4.93 34.80
C GLN A 268 -41.01 4.30 34.09
N GLU A 269 -40.78 3.33 33.20
CA GLU A 269 -41.82 2.37 32.83
C GLU A 269 -41.22 0.97 32.69
N ASN A 270 -41.77 0.07 33.48
CA ASN A 270 -41.38 -1.32 33.65
C ASN A 270 -41.79 -2.14 32.42
N ALA A 271 -40.86 -2.89 31.84
CA ALA A 271 -41.17 -4.17 31.19
C ALA A 271 -39.87 -4.96 30.96
N SER A 272 -39.63 -5.95 31.82
CA SER A 272 -38.59 -6.96 31.65
C SER A 272 -38.95 -7.92 30.51
N PRO A 273 -37.97 -8.36 29.71
CA PRO A 273 -37.97 -9.72 29.20
C PRO A 273 -36.80 -10.49 29.82
N SER A 274 -37.16 -11.65 30.36
CA SER A 274 -36.33 -12.67 30.97
C SER A 274 -35.14 -13.03 30.07
N GLN A 275 -33.92 -12.72 30.52
CA GLN A 275 -32.71 -13.36 30.01
C GLN A 275 -32.25 -14.38 31.06
N GLU A 276 -32.37 -15.66 30.72
CA GLU A 276 -31.66 -16.75 31.38
C GLU A 276 -30.16 -16.56 31.14
N SER A 277 -29.50 -15.87 32.06
CA SER A 277 -28.05 -15.92 32.19
C SER A 277 -27.68 -17.24 32.87
N THR A 278 -27.13 -18.18 32.11
CA THR A 278 -26.39 -19.32 32.65
C THR A 278 -25.12 -18.81 33.33
N GLN A 279 -25.23 -18.42 34.60
CA GLN A 279 -24.10 -18.13 35.46
C GLN A 279 -23.39 -19.45 35.80
N PHE A 280 -22.29 -19.74 35.11
CA PHE A 280 -21.29 -20.68 35.62
C PHE A 280 -20.49 -19.99 36.73
N SER A 281 -20.96 -20.14 37.96
CA SER A 281 -20.22 -19.80 39.17
C SER A 281 -19.07 -20.80 39.34
N LEU A 282 -17.88 -20.45 38.86
CA LEU A 282 -16.64 -21.10 39.29
C LEU A 282 -16.34 -20.63 40.71
N THR A 283 -16.63 -21.48 41.69
CA THR A 283 -16.18 -21.31 43.07
C THR A 283 -14.64 -21.35 43.09
N PRO A 284 -13.95 -20.34 43.65
CA PRO A 284 -12.51 -20.38 43.77
C PRO A 284 -12.16 -21.34 44.91
N ASP A 285 -11.68 -22.53 44.55
CA ASP A 285 -11.15 -23.49 45.52
C ASP A 285 -9.95 -22.86 46.24
N ARG A 286 -10.17 -22.51 47.50
CA ARG A 286 -9.31 -21.68 48.35
C ARG A 286 -8.23 -22.51 49.05
N ASN A 287 -7.80 -23.61 48.44
CA ASN A 287 -6.65 -24.40 48.88
C ASN A 287 -5.50 -24.29 47.87
N GLY A 288 -4.80 -23.16 47.94
CA GLY A 288 -3.63 -22.84 47.13
C GLY A 288 -2.44 -23.75 47.43
N LYS A 289 -2.44 -24.96 46.88
CA LYS A 289 -1.21 -25.67 46.51
C LYS A 289 -1.05 -25.51 45.01
N ARG A 290 -0.42 -24.41 44.56
CA ARG A 290 0.09 -24.31 43.20
C ARG A 290 0.90 -25.59 42.91
N PRO A 291 0.64 -26.32 41.82
CA PRO A 291 1.53 -27.39 41.41
C PRO A 291 2.92 -26.76 41.25
N ARG A 292 3.85 -27.11 42.14
CA ARG A 292 5.25 -26.75 41.96
C ARG A 292 5.64 -27.35 40.62
N LEU A 293 5.99 -26.50 39.65
CA LEU A 293 6.71 -26.94 38.46
C LEU A 293 7.95 -27.66 38.97
N ALA A 294 7.96 -28.99 38.83
CA ALA A 294 9.12 -29.80 39.15
C ALA A 294 10.30 -29.20 38.38
N THR A 295 11.24 -28.62 39.12
CA THR A 295 12.48 -28.11 38.55
C THR A 295 13.22 -29.29 37.89
N PRO A 296 13.92 -29.08 36.77
CA PRO A 296 14.59 -30.15 36.02
C PRO A 296 15.59 -31.01 36.83
N SER A 297 15.92 -30.58 38.05
CA SER A 297 16.92 -31.17 38.93
C SER A 297 16.42 -32.31 39.83
N ASP A 298 15.11 -32.55 39.96
CA ASP A 298 14.55 -33.59 40.85
C ASP A 298 14.40 -34.98 40.17
N LEU A 299 15.18 -35.24 39.13
CA LEU A 299 15.13 -36.53 38.45
C LEU A 299 16.23 -37.42 39.00
N ASP A 300 15.81 -38.37 39.83
CA ASP A 300 16.59 -39.54 40.27
C ASP A 300 16.92 -40.43 39.06
N LEU A 301 17.74 -39.93 38.14
CA LEU A 301 18.33 -40.75 37.12
C LEU A 301 19.31 -41.71 37.81
N PRO A 302 19.23 -43.02 37.52
CA PRO A 302 20.17 -43.98 38.10
C PRO A 302 21.60 -43.53 37.77
N SER A 303 22.44 -43.44 38.80
CA SER A 303 23.84 -43.05 38.63
C SER A 303 24.54 -44.05 37.72
N LEU A 304 25.26 -43.55 36.72
CA LEU A 304 26.02 -44.42 35.83
C LEU A 304 27.19 -45.03 36.61
N PRO A 305 27.49 -46.33 36.40
CA PRO A 305 28.69 -46.91 36.97
C PRO A 305 29.94 -46.15 36.48
N PRO A 306 30.97 -46.01 37.33
CA PRO A 306 32.16 -45.23 37.02
C PRO A 306 32.82 -45.71 35.72
N THR A 307 33.37 -44.77 34.95
CA THR A 307 34.09 -45.11 33.72
C THR A 307 35.42 -45.75 34.10
N PRO A 308 35.74 -46.96 33.58
CA PRO A 308 37.08 -47.50 33.73
C PRO A 308 38.11 -46.49 33.21
N THR A 309 39.12 -46.21 34.03
CA THR A 309 40.19 -45.28 33.72
C THR A 309 41.27 -45.96 32.88
N ALA A 310 42.11 -45.16 32.22
CA ALA A 310 43.25 -45.69 31.46
C ALA A 310 44.20 -46.56 32.31
N ALA A 311 44.30 -46.27 33.62
CA ALA A 311 45.07 -47.06 34.57
C ALA A 311 44.47 -48.46 34.77
N ASP A 312 43.14 -48.56 34.86
CA ASP A 312 42.44 -49.84 35.02
C ASP A 312 42.72 -50.77 33.82
N PHE A 313 42.76 -50.23 32.60
CA PHE A 313 43.10 -50.98 31.41
C PHE A 313 44.55 -51.46 31.38
N LEU A 314 45.49 -50.63 31.86
CA LEU A 314 46.90 -50.98 31.94
C LEU A 314 47.10 -52.14 32.93
N GLU A 315 46.43 -52.10 34.09
CA GLU A 315 46.47 -53.18 35.07
C GLU A 315 45.75 -54.46 34.60
N ALA A 316 44.69 -54.33 33.81
CA ALA A 316 44.01 -55.49 33.24
C ALA A 316 44.80 -56.19 32.13
N SER A 317 45.80 -55.53 31.54
CA SER A 317 46.67 -56.15 30.54
C SER A 317 47.62 -57.19 31.14
N THR A 318 47.91 -57.11 32.45
CA THR A 318 48.81 -58.02 33.16
C THR A 318 48.08 -59.10 33.97
N ASP A 319 46.76 -58.95 34.18
CA ASP A 319 45.93 -59.88 34.94
C ASP A 319 44.60 -60.20 34.22
N PRO A 320 44.41 -61.44 33.71
CA PRO A 320 43.18 -61.86 33.04
C PRO A 320 41.90 -61.72 33.88
N SER A 321 42.00 -61.77 35.21
CA SER A 321 40.84 -61.62 36.10
C SER A 321 40.33 -60.18 36.15
N LYS A 322 41.26 -59.20 36.10
CA LYS A 322 40.93 -57.78 36.00
C LYS A 322 40.31 -57.46 34.65
N PHE A 323 40.77 -58.09 33.57
CA PHE A 323 40.14 -57.95 32.25
C PHE A 323 38.67 -58.40 32.24
N TYR A 324 38.36 -59.54 32.88
CA TYR A 324 36.97 -60.00 33.03
C TYR A 324 36.13 -58.99 33.83
N THR A 325 36.69 -58.44 34.90
CA THR A 325 36.01 -57.43 35.73
C THR A 325 35.69 -56.15 34.95
N ILE A 326 36.66 -55.63 34.18
CA ILE A 326 36.45 -54.45 33.32
C ILE A 326 35.40 -54.75 32.25
N ARG A 327 35.45 -55.93 31.62
CA ARG A 327 34.44 -56.34 30.64
C ARG A 327 33.03 -56.35 31.25
N GLN A 328 32.86 -56.88 32.46
CA GLN A 328 31.56 -56.88 33.15
C GLN A 328 31.11 -55.46 33.53
N GLN A 329 32.02 -54.57 33.92
CA GLN A 329 31.72 -53.16 34.16
C GLN A 329 31.22 -52.46 32.88
N PHE A 330 31.85 -52.74 31.74
CA PHE A 330 31.41 -52.22 30.44
C PHE A 330 30.01 -52.70 30.06
N LEU A 331 29.75 -54.00 30.17
CA LEU A 331 28.43 -54.56 29.88
C LEU A 331 27.35 -53.97 30.79
N THR A 332 27.64 -53.85 32.10
CA THR A 332 26.74 -53.21 33.07
C THR A 332 26.46 -51.75 32.71
N ARG A 333 27.48 -51.01 32.27
CA ARG A 333 27.33 -49.61 31.85
C ARG A 333 26.51 -49.48 30.57
N ILE A 334 26.68 -50.38 29.60
CA ILE A 334 25.89 -50.40 28.36
C ILE A 334 24.41 -50.61 28.71
N ALA A 335 24.09 -51.61 29.53
CA ALA A 335 22.72 -51.86 29.96
C ALA A 335 22.10 -50.66 30.72
N ALA A 336 22.89 -49.98 31.58
CA ALA A 336 22.45 -48.78 32.27
C ALA A 336 22.19 -47.60 31.31
N LEU A 337 23.00 -47.45 30.26
CA LEU A 337 22.80 -46.44 29.22
C LEU A 337 21.57 -46.72 28.36
N GLU A 338 21.32 -47.99 28.00
CA GLU A 338 20.12 -48.41 27.27
C GLU A 338 18.86 -48.09 28.07
N THR A 339 18.84 -48.46 29.36
CA THR A 339 17.73 -48.13 30.28
C THR A 339 17.51 -46.61 30.38
N ARG A 340 18.59 -45.83 30.49
CA ARG A 340 18.49 -44.36 30.54
C ARG A 340 17.96 -43.80 29.21
N ASN A 341 18.31 -44.38 28.08
CA ASN A 341 17.84 -43.95 26.78
C ASN A 341 16.33 -44.24 26.61
N GLU A 342 15.86 -45.41 27.03
CA GLU A 342 14.43 -45.75 27.06
C GLU A 342 13.62 -44.79 27.95
N GLN A 343 14.17 -44.42 29.12
CA GLN A 343 13.55 -43.42 30.01
C GLN A 343 13.47 -42.04 29.34
N LEU A 344 14.53 -41.61 28.66
CA LEU A 344 14.54 -40.34 27.93
C LEU A 344 13.56 -40.35 26.75
N LEU A 345 13.45 -41.46 26.01
CA LEU A 345 12.50 -41.61 24.93
C LEU A 345 11.06 -41.51 25.44
N THR A 346 10.74 -42.23 26.51
CA THR A 346 9.42 -42.17 27.18
C THR A 346 9.09 -40.76 27.64
N ARG A 347 10.08 -40.03 28.18
CA ARG A 347 9.93 -38.63 28.59
C ARG A 347 9.68 -37.70 27.40
N ASN A 348 10.39 -37.89 26.30
CA ASN A 348 10.19 -37.08 25.09
C ASN A 348 8.77 -37.26 24.56
N VAL A 349 8.26 -38.49 24.49
CA VAL A 349 6.86 -38.77 24.13
C VAL A 349 5.88 -38.08 25.08
N ALA A 350 6.15 -38.11 26.39
CA ALA A 350 5.32 -37.40 27.37
C ALA A 350 5.37 -35.87 27.23
N LEU A 351 6.53 -35.30 26.87
CA LEU A 351 6.68 -33.87 26.60
C LEU A 351 5.96 -33.46 25.30
N GLU A 352 6.07 -34.26 24.24
CA GLU A 352 5.34 -34.05 22.99
C GLU A 352 3.83 -34.05 23.24
N ALA A 353 3.30 -35.01 24.00
CA ALA A 353 1.89 -35.04 24.39
C ALA A 353 1.47 -33.80 25.20
N ARG A 354 2.35 -33.26 26.06
CA ARG A 354 2.09 -32.01 26.80
C ARG A 354 2.10 -30.78 25.90
N VAL A 355 3.01 -30.71 24.94
CA VAL A 355 3.06 -29.63 23.95
C VAL A 355 1.82 -29.67 23.07
N GLU A 356 1.40 -30.86 22.62
CA GLU A 356 0.17 -31.04 21.86
C GLU A 356 -1.07 -30.61 22.66
N HIS A 357 -1.16 -30.99 23.95
CA HIS A 357 -2.23 -30.55 24.82
C HIS A 357 -2.23 -29.03 25.03
N SER A 358 -1.05 -28.41 25.18
CA SER A 358 -0.92 -26.94 25.29
C SER A 358 -1.41 -26.25 24.02
N SER A 359 -1.02 -26.76 22.84
CA SER A 359 -1.47 -26.23 21.55
C SER A 359 -3.00 -26.31 21.40
N LYS A 360 -3.61 -27.45 21.77
CA LYS A 360 -5.08 -27.61 21.76
C LYS A 360 -5.77 -26.61 22.69
N LEU A 361 -5.16 -26.29 23.82
CA LEU A 361 -5.70 -25.32 24.79
C LEU A 361 -5.59 -23.87 24.26
N GLU A 362 -4.49 -23.54 23.57
CA GLU A 362 -4.34 -22.26 22.88
C GLU A 362 -5.36 -22.10 21.74
N ASP A 363 -5.56 -23.13 20.92
CA ASP A 363 -6.55 -23.12 19.84
C ASP A 363 -7.97 -22.97 20.38
N TRP A 364 -8.30 -23.68 21.46
CA TRP A 364 -9.58 -23.53 22.15
C TRP A 364 -9.77 -22.10 22.68
N PHE A 365 -8.76 -21.53 23.33
CA PHE A 365 -8.82 -20.15 23.84
C PHE A 365 -8.99 -19.14 22.69
N ARG A 366 -8.28 -19.31 21.58
CA ARG A 366 -8.43 -18.47 20.38
C ARG A 366 -9.85 -18.54 19.81
N LEU A 367 -10.44 -19.74 19.77
CA LEU A 367 -11.82 -19.93 19.31
C LEU A 367 -12.84 -19.23 20.23
N GLU A 368 -12.70 -19.39 21.55
CA GLU A 368 -13.56 -18.75 22.55
C GLU A 368 -13.50 -17.21 22.45
N VAL A 369 -12.28 -16.65 22.36
CA VAL A 369 -12.09 -15.20 22.17
C VAL A 369 -12.73 -14.73 20.87
N ARG A 370 -12.54 -15.47 19.77
CA ARG A 370 -13.15 -15.13 18.47
C ARG A 370 -14.68 -15.13 18.55
N GLN A 371 -15.28 -16.11 19.22
CA GLN A 371 -16.74 -16.18 19.38
C GLN A 371 -17.27 -15.03 20.23
N ARG A 372 -16.62 -14.70 21.35
CA ARG A 372 -17.01 -13.57 22.21
C ARG A 372 -16.90 -12.22 21.50
N VAL A 373 -15.79 -11.99 20.80
CA VAL A 373 -15.58 -10.76 20.03
C VAL A 373 -16.58 -10.67 18.87
N GLY A 374 -16.79 -11.76 18.14
CA GLY A 374 -17.79 -11.79 17.05
C GLY A 374 -19.21 -11.52 17.53
N GLY A 375 -19.60 -12.09 18.67
CA GLY A 375 -20.89 -11.81 19.31
C GLY A 375 -21.06 -10.35 19.74
N GLU A 376 -20.03 -9.76 20.36
CA GLU A 376 -20.08 -8.36 20.78
C GLU A 376 -20.08 -7.39 19.59
N VAL A 377 -19.28 -7.66 18.55
CA VAL A 377 -19.29 -6.85 17.31
C VAL A 377 -20.67 -6.89 16.65
N THR A 378 -21.29 -8.06 16.55
CA THR A 378 -22.64 -8.20 15.99
C THR A 378 -23.66 -7.41 16.81
N ARG A 379 -23.60 -7.53 18.14
CA ARG A 379 -24.47 -6.77 19.06
C ARG A 379 -24.30 -5.25 18.93
N GLN A 380 -23.06 -4.77 18.78
CA GLN A 380 -22.78 -3.35 18.57
C GLN A 380 -23.25 -2.88 17.20
N LEU A 381 -23.08 -3.70 16.17
CA LEU A 381 -23.56 -3.41 14.82
C LEU A 381 -25.08 -3.33 14.77
N ASP A 382 -25.79 -4.24 15.44
CA ASP A 382 -27.26 -4.19 15.56
C ASP A 382 -27.72 -2.95 16.33
N LYS A 383 -27.04 -2.61 17.42
CA LYS A 383 -27.31 -1.38 18.19
C LYS A 383 -27.08 -0.12 17.33
N LEU A 384 -26.05 -0.12 16.49
CA LEU A 384 -25.78 0.96 15.55
C LEU A 384 -26.86 1.03 14.47
N HIS A 385 -27.22 -0.09 13.84
CA HIS A 385 -28.32 -0.16 12.87
C HIS A 385 -29.64 0.33 13.47
N GLN A 386 -29.98 -0.05 14.69
CA GLN A 386 -31.20 0.38 15.36
C GLN A 386 -31.19 1.88 15.70
N LYS A 387 -30.01 2.46 15.94
CA LYS A 387 -29.85 3.89 16.21
C LYS A 387 -29.89 4.71 14.92
N THR A 388 -29.11 4.29 13.91
CA THR A 388 -28.99 4.99 12.63
C THR A 388 -30.25 4.82 11.78
N GLY A 389 -30.85 3.63 11.75
CA GLY A 389 -32.10 3.36 11.04
C GLY A 389 -33.25 4.21 11.57
N ARG A 390 -33.43 4.28 12.90
CA ARG A 390 -34.45 5.16 13.50
C ARG A 390 -34.19 6.64 13.25
N LYS A 391 -32.93 7.07 13.29
CA LYS A 391 -32.57 8.47 13.02
C LYS A 391 -32.83 8.84 11.56
N TRP A 392 -32.42 7.99 10.63
CA TRP A 392 -32.60 8.20 9.20
C TRP A 392 -34.08 8.16 8.80
N GLU A 393 -34.86 7.25 9.39
CA GLU A 393 -36.31 7.19 9.16
C GLU A 393 -37.02 8.46 9.66
N GLU A 394 -36.61 9.01 10.80
CA GLU A 394 -37.18 10.27 11.30
C GLU A 394 -36.72 11.49 10.49
N GLU A 395 -35.45 11.52 10.06
CA GLU A 395 -34.95 12.55 9.14
C GLU A 395 -35.72 12.53 7.80
N ILE A 396 -35.98 11.35 7.22
CA ILE A 396 -36.79 11.23 6.00
C ILE A 396 -38.25 11.61 6.23
N ARG A 397 -38.87 11.19 7.34
CA ARG A 397 -40.24 11.62 7.64
C ARG A 397 -40.33 13.13 7.77
N GLN A 398 -39.33 13.77 8.37
CA GLN A 398 -39.30 15.21 8.51
C GLN A 398 -39.13 15.89 7.15
N GLU A 399 -38.19 15.44 6.32
CA GLU A 399 -37.98 15.97 4.98
C GLU A 399 -39.24 15.85 4.12
N VAL A 400 -39.93 14.70 4.14
CA VAL A 400 -41.17 14.49 3.40
C VAL A 400 -42.30 15.39 3.93
N ARG A 401 -42.39 15.58 5.25
CA ARG A 401 -43.36 16.53 5.84
C ARG A 401 -43.09 17.96 5.39
N ASP A 402 -41.83 18.36 5.38
CA ASP A 402 -41.41 19.71 4.99
C ASP A 402 -41.66 19.94 3.49
N GLN A 403 -41.33 18.96 2.63
CA GLN A 403 -41.60 19.02 1.20
C GLN A 403 -43.11 19.10 0.89
N ILE A 404 -43.94 18.26 1.52
CA ILE A 404 -45.40 18.32 1.35
C ILE A 404 -45.93 19.67 1.82
N THR A 405 -45.37 20.22 2.89
CA THR A 405 -45.80 21.53 3.43
C THR A 405 -45.45 22.66 2.46
N GLU A 406 -44.26 22.62 1.84
CA GLU A 406 -43.87 23.61 0.82
C GLU A 406 -44.67 23.45 -0.47
N ASP A 407 -44.88 22.24 -0.97
CA ASP A 407 -45.67 21.97 -2.16
C ASP A 407 -47.14 22.46 -1.97
N VAL A 408 -47.74 22.18 -0.80
CA VAL A 408 -49.09 22.65 -0.46
C VAL A 408 -49.13 24.18 -0.32
N LYS A 409 -48.08 24.80 0.23
CA LYS A 409 -47.98 26.27 0.26
C LYS A 409 -47.88 26.83 -1.15
N GLU A 410 -47.01 26.28 -2.00
CA GLU A 410 -46.85 26.72 -3.39
C GLU A 410 -48.15 26.59 -4.17
N GLU A 411 -48.88 25.48 -4.01
CA GLU A 411 -50.18 25.28 -4.66
C GLU A 411 -51.23 26.29 -4.15
N LEU A 412 -51.28 26.53 -2.83
CA LEU A 412 -52.14 27.57 -2.24
C LEU A 412 -51.76 28.98 -2.70
N TYR A 413 -50.47 29.28 -2.82
CA TYR A 413 -49.98 30.57 -3.30
C TYR A 413 -50.24 30.75 -4.79
N GLU A 414 -50.05 29.73 -5.62
CA GLU A 414 -50.37 29.73 -7.04
C GLU A 414 -51.88 29.92 -7.25
N ASP A 415 -52.72 29.21 -6.51
CA ASP A 415 -54.16 29.29 -6.70
C ASP A 415 -54.70 30.64 -6.21
N ALA A 416 -54.18 31.14 -5.08
CA ALA A 416 -54.47 32.49 -4.59
C ALA A 416 -53.98 33.58 -5.57
N THR A 417 -52.78 33.47 -6.13
CA THR A 417 -52.25 34.43 -7.11
C THR A 417 -52.98 34.36 -8.44
N LYS A 418 -53.31 33.16 -8.94
CA LYS A 418 -54.17 32.98 -10.13
C LYS A 418 -55.54 33.60 -9.91
N GLN A 419 -56.12 33.45 -8.73
CA GLN A 419 -57.42 34.04 -8.40
C GLN A 419 -57.35 35.57 -8.31
N VAL A 420 -56.28 36.14 -7.74
CA VAL A 420 -56.02 37.59 -7.72
C VAL A 420 -55.77 38.14 -9.13
N LEU A 421 -54.95 37.46 -9.94
CA LEU A 421 -54.66 37.83 -11.32
C LEU A 421 -55.91 37.81 -12.20
N ARG A 422 -56.78 36.80 -12.04
CA ARG A 422 -58.09 36.78 -12.73
C ARG A 422 -58.94 37.98 -12.34
N ARG A 423 -59.05 38.30 -11.04
CA ARG A 423 -59.80 39.47 -10.58
C ARG A 423 -59.20 40.78 -11.11
N MET A 424 -57.88 40.93 -11.10
CA MET A 424 -57.21 42.10 -11.68
C MET A 424 -57.43 42.20 -13.19
N ALA A 425 -57.39 41.09 -13.92
CA ALA A 425 -57.68 41.05 -15.35
C ALA A 425 -59.13 41.46 -15.63
N THR A 426 -60.09 41.00 -14.84
CA THR A 426 -61.50 41.44 -14.96
C THR A 426 -61.63 42.93 -14.70
N VAL A 427 -61.01 43.46 -13.64
CA VAL A 427 -61.01 44.90 -13.33
C VAL A 427 -60.35 45.72 -14.43
N LEU A 428 -59.25 45.23 -15.01
CA LEU A 428 -58.56 45.91 -16.12
C LEU A 428 -59.39 45.91 -17.40
N VAL A 429 -60.06 44.81 -17.73
CA VAL A 429 -60.97 44.74 -18.89
C VAL A 429 -62.16 45.69 -18.69
N GLU A 430 -62.79 45.68 -17.51
CA GLU A 430 -63.88 46.61 -17.19
C GLU A 430 -63.43 48.08 -17.20
N ALA A 431 -62.22 48.37 -16.71
CA ALA A 431 -61.65 49.71 -16.73
C ALA A 431 -61.30 50.16 -18.15
N VAL A 432 -60.79 49.28 -19.02
CA VAL A 432 -60.49 49.59 -20.42
C VAL A 432 -61.77 49.81 -21.22
N ASP A 433 -62.78 48.95 -21.04
CA ASP A 433 -64.08 49.09 -21.69
C ASP A 433 -64.85 50.34 -21.22
N GLY A 434 -64.69 50.73 -19.95
CA GLY A 434 -65.31 51.93 -19.38
C GLY A 434 -64.58 53.25 -19.65
N SER A 435 -63.29 53.23 -19.99
CA SER A 435 -62.45 54.45 -20.05
C SER A 435 -62.24 55.02 -21.46
N GLY A 436 -62.65 54.32 -22.52
CA GLY A 436 -62.53 54.85 -23.89
C GLY A 436 -61.08 55.02 -24.39
N TRP A 437 -60.13 54.26 -23.83
CA TRP A 437 -58.68 54.41 -24.05
C TRP A 437 -58.15 53.96 -25.42
N LEU A 438 -59.00 53.43 -26.32
CA LEU A 438 -58.61 53.06 -27.68
C LEU A 438 -58.73 54.24 -28.66
N VAL A 439 -58.12 55.37 -28.33
CA VAL A 439 -57.87 56.46 -29.29
C VAL A 439 -56.38 56.46 -29.64
N PRO A 440 -56.00 56.29 -30.93
CA PRO A 440 -54.60 56.28 -31.34
C PRO A 440 -53.94 57.64 -31.09
N GLY A 441 -52.91 57.69 -30.24
CA GLY A 441 -52.07 58.89 -30.09
C GLY A 441 -51.46 59.20 -28.72
N SER A 442 -51.50 58.30 -27.72
CA SER A 442 -50.96 58.60 -26.38
C SER A 442 -49.52 58.09 -26.18
N THR A 443 -48.61 58.98 -25.81
CA THR A 443 -47.15 58.78 -25.67
C THR A 443 -46.70 58.43 -24.24
N ALA A 444 -47.51 57.73 -23.44
CA ALA A 444 -47.17 57.43 -22.05
C ALA A 444 -46.92 55.92 -21.83
N CYS A 445 -45.71 55.44 -22.13
CA CYS A 445 -45.30 54.04 -21.90
C CYS A 445 -43.81 53.88 -21.54
N GLU A 446 -43.34 54.50 -20.45
CA GLU A 446 -41.95 54.32 -19.96
C GLU A 446 -41.80 53.61 -18.61
N ASN A 447 -42.89 53.23 -17.91
CA ASN A 447 -42.78 52.75 -16.52
C ASN A 447 -43.12 51.26 -16.25
N LEU A 448 -43.16 50.39 -17.26
CA LEU A 448 -43.63 49.00 -17.07
C LEU A 448 -42.56 47.88 -17.10
N LEU A 449 -41.27 48.18 -17.29
CA LEU A 449 -40.21 47.15 -17.33
C LEU A 449 -39.64 46.75 -15.95
N SER A 450 -40.15 47.29 -14.84
CA SER A 450 -39.52 47.15 -13.52
C SER A 450 -40.02 45.98 -12.65
N ARG A 451 -40.69 44.96 -13.22
CA ARG A 451 -41.20 43.81 -12.45
C ARG A 451 -40.96 42.48 -13.15
N SER A 452 -39.71 42.00 -13.14
CA SER A 452 -39.44 40.55 -13.22
C SER A 452 -39.49 39.96 -11.80
N VAL A 453 -40.25 38.87 -11.65
CA VAL A 453 -40.62 38.25 -10.36
C VAL A 453 -39.77 37.00 -10.05
N VAL A 454 -38.78 36.65 -10.87
CA VAL A 454 -37.96 35.44 -10.65
C VAL A 454 -36.60 35.79 -10.02
N PRO A 455 -36.31 35.36 -8.77
CA PRO A 455 -35.02 35.57 -8.13
C PRO A 455 -33.90 34.85 -8.90
N GLY A 456 -32.98 35.61 -9.50
CA GLY A 456 -31.79 35.08 -10.17
C GLY A 456 -31.63 35.51 -11.63
N GLU A 457 -32.72 35.85 -12.32
CA GLU A 457 -32.67 36.23 -13.74
C GLU A 457 -31.96 37.57 -13.93
N ASN A 458 -32.29 38.57 -13.10
CA ASN A 458 -31.59 39.86 -13.08
C ASN A 458 -30.10 39.72 -12.73
N ALA A 459 -29.75 38.73 -11.90
CA ALA A 459 -28.36 38.46 -11.55
C ALA A 459 -27.61 37.83 -12.72
N LEU A 460 -28.26 36.93 -13.47
CA LEU A 460 -27.67 36.36 -14.69
C LEU A 460 -27.38 37.45 -15.71
N TYR A 461 -28.35 38.31 -16.04
CA TYR A 461 -28.14 39.41 -16.99
C TYR A 461 -27.07 40.39 -16.53
N ALA A 462 -27.05 40.75 -15.25
CA ALA A 462 -26.02 41.63 -14.70
C ALA A 462 -24.61 41.01 -14.78
N ALA A 463 -24.48 39.71 -14.49
CA ALA A 463 -23.20 39.02 -14.57
C ALA A 463 -22.72 38.88 -16.03
N VAL A 464 -23.63 38.54 -16.96
CA VAL A 464 -23.35 38.46 -18.40
C VAL A 464 -22.86 39.80 -18.93
N ALA A 465 -23.59 40.89 -18.63
CA ALA A 465 -23.23 42.23 -19.06
C ALA A 465 -21.88 42.68 -18.48
N ASP A 466 -21.60 42.38 -17.21
CA ASP A 466 -20.34 42.72 -16.54
C ASP A 466 -19.16 41.93 -17.14
N VAL A 467 -19.30 40.62 -17.36
CA VAL A 467 -18.25 39.79 -17.97
C VAL A 467 -17.96 40.21 -19.40
N GLN A 468 -19.00 40.49 -20.20
CA GLN A 468 -18.83 40.99 -21.57
C GLN A 468 -18.11 42.33 -21.58
N LYS A 469 -18.48 43.25 -20.68
CA LYS A 469 -17.90 44.59 -20.64
C LYS A 469 -16.45 44.59 -20.13
N THR A 470 -16.18 43.85 -19.06
CA THR A 470 -14.91 43.94 -18.32
C THR A 470 -13.83 43.03 -18.90
N HIS A 471 -14.20 41.91 -19.53
CA HIS A 471 -13.24 40.90 -20.01
C HIS A 471 -13.23 40.70 -21.54
N ALA A 472 -13.90 41.55 -22.32
CA ALA A 472 -13.89 41.47 -23.78
C ALA A 472 -12.49 41.50 -24.39
N GLU A 473 -11.56 42.27 -23.81
CA GLU A 473 -10.18 42.39 -24.33
C GLU A 473 -9.29 41.21 -23.91
N GLU A 474 -9.66 40.49 -22.84
CA GLU A 474 -8.86 39.42 -22.23
C GLU A 474 -9.29 38.00 -22.67
N MET A 475 -10.40 37.89 -23.40
CA MET A 475 -10.99 36.64 -23.84
C MET A 475 -11.19 36.62 -25.35
N SER A 476 -10.84 35.50 -25.98
CA SER A 476 -11.27 35.26 -27.37
C SER A 476 -12.79 35.09 -27.43
N GLU A 477 -13.38 35.37 -28.59
CA GLU A 477 -14.83 35.21 -28.82
C GLU A 477 -15.32 33.79 -28.47
N GLU A 478 -14.54 32.75 -28.80
CA GLU A 478 -14.87 31.37 -28.41
C GLU A 478 -14.79 31.12 -26.90
N GLU A 479 -13.90 31.80 -26.17
CA GLU A 479 -13.83 31.70 -24.71
C GLU A 479 -15.01 32.43 -24.07
N MET A 480 -15.38 33.60 -24.60
CA MET A 480 -16.52 34.39 -24.15
C MET A 480 -17.82 33.59 -24.31
N ALA A 481 -18.08 33.02 -25.49
CA ALA A 481 -19.29 32.21 -25.73
C ALA A 481 -19.42 31.04 -24.75
N ARG A 482 -18.30 30.36 -24.43
CA ARG A 482 -18.29 29.24 -23.48
C ARG A 482 -18.51 29.66 -22.04
N VAL A 483 -18.04 30.84 -21.65
CA VAL A 483 -18.34 31.40 -20.32
C VAL A 483 -19.82 31.77 -20.22
N MET A 484 -20.44 32.27 -21.29
CA MET A 484 -21.88 32.55 -21.33
C MET A 484 -22.71 31.27 -21.22
N ASP A 485 -22.40 30.24 -22.01
CA ASP A 485 -23.05 28.92 -21.90
C ASP A 485 -22.94 28.34 -20.48
N TYR A 486 -21.77 28.52 -19.83
CA TYR A 486 -21.57 28.06 -18.46
C TYR A 486 -22.47 28.81 -17.46
N LEU A 487 -22.61 30.13 -17.61
CA LEU A 487 -23.44 30.96 -16.74
C LEU A 487 -24.93 30.66 -16.90
N GLU A 488 -25.39 30.42 -18.14
CA GLU A 488 -26.77 29.98 -18.42
C GLU A 488 -27.08 28.63 -17.77
N GLN A 489 -26.13 27.69 -17.82
CA GLN A 489 -26.27 26.38 -17.18
C GLN A 489 -26.18 26.44 -15.65
N ASN A 490 -25.63 27.52 -15.08
CA ASN A 490 -25.35 27.64 -13.64
C ASN A 490 -25.70 29.05 -13.10
N PRO A 491 -26.98 29.43 -13.03
CA PRO A 491 -27.40 30.78 -12.62
C PRO A 491 -26.96 31.15 -11.19
N LEU A 492 -26.78 30.16 -10.30
CA LEU A 492 -26.22 30.39 -8.96
C LEU A 492 -24.77 30.88 -8.99
N SER A 493 -23.98 30.53 -10.02
CA SER A 493 -22.64 31.07 -10.21
C SER A 493 -22.69 32.57 -10.57
N ALA A 494 -23.71 33.02 -11.31
CA ALA A 494 -23.92 34.44 -11.60
C ALA A 494 -24.26 35.25 -10.34
N VAL A 495 -25.10 34.69 -9.45
CA VAL A 495 -25.42 35.31 -8.16
C VAL A 495 -24.17 35.47 -7.29
N LYS A 496 -23.36 34.40 -7.18
CA LYS A 496 -22.09 34.44 -6.43
C LYS A 496 -21.10 35.43 -7.02
N TYR A 497 -20.98 35.46 -8.34
CA TYR A 497 -20.12 36.40 -9.07
C TYR A 497 -20.49 37.86 -8.76
N ASN A 498 -21.77 38.21 -8.86
CA ASN A 498 -22.24 39.57 -8.59
C ASN A 498 -22.06 39.98 -7.13
N ALA A 499 -22.21 39.05 -6.19
CA ALA A 499 -22.04 39.29 -4.76
C ALA A 499 -20.57 39.49 -4.34
N CYS A 500 -19.62 39.18 -5.22
CA CYS A 500 -18.20 39.25 -4.94
C CYS A 500 -17.55 40.56 -5.44
N GLY A 501 -16.47 40.97 -4.77
CA GLY A 501 -15.63 42.09 -5.21
C GLY A 501 -14.77 41.76 -6.44
N GLU A 502 -14.25 42.81 -7.08
CA GLU A 502 -13.50 42.78 -8.34
C GLU A 502 -12.42 41.68 -8.41
N THR A 503 -11.57 41.57 -7.38
CA THR A 503 -10.50 40.55 -7.35
C THR A 503 -11.04 39.12 -7.46
N MET A 504 -12.17 38.86 -6.82
CA MET A 504 -12.78 37.53 -6.78
C MET A 504 -13.58 37.26 -8.06
N ARG A 505 -14.16 38.29 -8.70
CA ARG A 505 -14.76 38.18 -10.04
C ARG A 505 -13.75 37.72 -11.08
N ARG A 506 -12.53 38.27 -11.07
CA ARG A 506 -11.43 37.80 -11.94
C ARG A 506 -11.07 36.34 -11.68
N TYR A 507 -11.09 35.90 -10.43
CA TYR A 507 -10.86 34.50 -10.07
C TYR A 507 -11.93 33.57 -10.66
N PHE A 508 -13.22 33.94 -10.55
CA PHE A 508 -14.32 33.18 -11.14
C PHE A 508 -14.18 33.05 -12.66
N VAL A 509 -13.89 34.15 -13.37
CA VAL A 509 -13.67 34.13 -14.82
C VAL A 509 -12.47 33.24 -15.18
N GLY A 510 -11.37 33.34 -14.44
CA GLY A 510 -10.21 32.45 -14.61
C GLY A 510 -10.54 30.97 -14.41
N GLN A 511 -11.35 30.65 -13.40
CA GLN A 511 -11.82 29.30 -13.14
C GLN A 511 -12.72 28.77 -14.27
N TRP A 512 -13.67 29.56 -14.74
CA TRP A 512 -14.54 29.19 -15.87
C TRP A 512 -13.75 28.98 -17.17
N LYS A 513 -12.72 29.80 -17.44
CA LYS A 513 -11.77 29.58 -18.55
C LYS A 513 -11.01 28.25 -18.40
N ALA A 514 -10.59 27.89 -17.19
CA ALA A 514 -9.87 26.63 -16.97
C ALA A 514 -10.78 25.40 -17.13
N ASP A 515 -12.01 25.46 -16.62
CA ASP A 515 -12.96 24.34 -16.67
C ASP A 515 -13.47 24.09 -18.09
N THR A 516 -13.71 25.15 -18.87
CA THR A 516 -14.07 25.03 -20.30
C THR A 516 -12.94 24.41 -21.13
N ARG A 517 -11.66 24.67 -20.78
CA ARG A 517 -10.50 24.00 -21.42
C ARG A 517 -10.39 22.52 -21.03
N ARG A 518 -10.66 22.16 -19.77
CA ARG A 518 -10.64 20.75 -19.32
C ARG A 518 -11.70 19.91 -20.03
N ARG A 519 -12.90 20.44 -20.28
CA ARG A 519 -13.94 19.70 -21.02
C ARG A 519 -13.53 19.34 -22.46
N ARG A 520 -12.68 20.13 -23.12
CA ARG A 520 -12.12 19.80 -24.44
C ARG A 520 -11.19 18.57 -24.40
N SER A 521 -10.36 18.42 -23.37
CA SER A 521 -9.40 17.30 -23.32
C SER A 521 -10.07 15.95 -23.05
N TRP A 522 -11.26 15.96 -22.43
CA TRP A 522 -12.04 14.75 -22.17
C TRP A 522 -12.92 14.35 -23.36
N GLY A 523 -13.35 15.31 -24.18
CA GLY A 523 -14.16 15.04 -25.38
C GLY A 523 -13.39 14.43 -26.56
N MET A 524 -12.09 14.73 -26.70
CA MET A 524 -11.25 14.16 -27.78
C MET A 524 -10.65 12.79 -27.46
N ALA A 525 -10.61 12.36 -26.20
CA ALA A 525 -10.05 11.06 -25.81
C ALA A 525 -11.04 9.87 -25.96
N ARG A 526 -12.20 10.10 -26.59
CA ARG A 526 -13.28 9.10 -26.76
C ARG A 526 -13.63 8.77 -28.22
N TRP A 527 -12.76 9.09 -29.17
CA TRP A 527 -12.92 8.71 -30.57
C TRP A 527 -11.65 8.06 -31.11
#